data_AF-A0A0Q3MML2-F1
#
_entry.id   AF-A0A0Q3MML2-F1
#
_cell.length_a   1.000
_cell.length_b   1.000
_cell.length_c   1.000
_cell.angle_alpha   90.00
_cell.angle_beta   90.00
_cell.angle_gamma   90.00
#
_symmetry.space_group_name_H-M   'P 1'
#
loop_
_entity.id
_entity.type
_entity.pdbx_description
1 polymer ?
#
loop_
_entity_poly.entity_id
_entity_poly.type
_entity_poly.pdbx_seq_one_letter_code
_entity_poly.pdbx_strand_id
1 'polypeptide(L)'
;MTVTRLDQGQRHRPRMAFLKKIEALMMEMQNPDKGIKTQTQRVMITNIPHAVAGNDILQWILQRLQVTQEEALHLGDLFVKYGYIYPLQEPKNLTLKTDGSLYRFQTPYFWPAQKWPADDTDYAIYLAKKNIKRKGVLEEYEKVRTYCTCSIAAPSVVMERTQQKVTSSII
;
A
#
# COMPACT_ATOMS: atom_id res chain seq x y z
N MET A 1 -2.22 17.70 49.60
CA MET A 1 -2.90 16.76 48.68
C MET A 1 -2.66 17.21 47.26
N THR A 2 -1.73 16.57 46.55
CA THR A 2 -1.39 16.88 45.15
C THR A 2 -2.30 16.06 44.24
N VAL A 3 -3.18 16.74 43.50
CA VAL A 3 -4.04 16.12 42.49
C VAL A 3 -3.15 15.64 41.33
N THR A 4 -2.93 14.34 41.22
CA THR A 4 -2.28 13.74 40.05
C THR A 4 -3.23 13.83 38.87
N ARG A 5 -2.98 14.75 37.94
CA ARG A 5 -3.65 14.75 36.63
C ARG A 5 -3.29 13.45 35.93
N LEU A 6 -4.27 12.56 35.77
CA LEU A 6 -4.15 11.37 34.92
C LEU A 6 -3.81 11.84 33.52
N ASP A 7 -2.66 11.40 33.01
CA ASP A 7 -2.22 11.63 31.64
C ASP A 7 -3.23 10.97 30.69
N GLN A 8 -4.21 11.74 30.20
CA GLN A 8 -5.21 11.33 29.21
C GLN A 8 -4.62 11.23 27.79
N GLY A 9 -3.31 11.07 27.65
CA GLY A 9 -2.66 10.82 26.37
C GLY A 9 -3.05 9.42 25.86
N GLN A 10 -3.82 9.35 24.78
CA GLN A 10 -4.00 8.11 24.00
C GLN A 10 -2.65 7.71 23.38
N ARG A 11 -1.80 7.04 24.17
CA ARG A 11 -0.45 6.62 23.76
C ARG A 11 -0.44 5.40 22.81
N HIS A 12 -1.56 4.69 22.69
CA HIS A 12 -1.64 3.42 21.97
C HIS A 12 -2.69 3.48 20.86
N ARG A 13 -2.35 2.94 19.69
CA ARG A 13 -3.31 2.76 18.60
C ARG A 13 -4.39 1.74 19.01
N PRO A 14 -5.66 1.98 18.63
CA PRO A 14 -6.73 1.02 18.85
C PRO A 14 -6.46 -0.30 18.10
N ARG A 15 -6.99 -1.41 18.63
CA ARG A 15 -6.83 -2.73 18.01
C ARG A 15 -7.58 -2.80 16.69
N MET A 16 -6.87 -3.19 15.63
CA MET A 16 -7.45 -3.35 14.29
C MET A 16 -7.63 -4.83 13.96
N ALA A 17 -8.54 -5.51 14.67
CA ALA A 17 -8.79 -6.93 14.47
C ALA A 17 -9.29 -7.29 13.06
N PHE A 18 -9.89 -6.33 12.36
CA PHE A 18 -10.37 -6.50 10.99
C PHE A 18 -9.23 -6.73 9.98
N LEU A 19 -8.01 -6.23 10.23
CA LEU A 19 -6.88 -6.39 9.32
C LEU A 19 -6.60 -7.88 9.07
N LYS A 20 -6.50 -8.66 10.14
CA LYS A 20 -6.30 -10.12 10.04
C LYS A 20 -7.38 -10.84 9.23
N LYS A 21 -8.63 -10.36 9.29
CA LYS A 21 -9.74 -10.93 8.51
C LYS A 21 -9.58 -10.62 7.03
N ILE A 22 -9.16 -9.40 6.69
CA ILE A 22 -8.89 -9.01 5.30
C ILE A 22 -7.66 -9.75 4.77
N GLU A 23 -6.59 -9.84 5.56
CA GLU A 23 -5.37 -10.58 5.20
C GLU A 23 -5.67 -12.05 4.87
N ALA A 24 -6.51 -12.72 5.68
CA ALA A 24 -6.95 -14.09 5.40
C ALA A 24 -7.72 -14.17 4.07
N LEU A 25 -8.63 -13.22 3.81
CA LEU A 25 -9.37 -13.18 2.55
C LEU A 25 -8.43 -12.91 1.35
N MET A 26 -7.44 -12.04 1.51
CA MET A 26 -6.44 -11.75 0.47
C MET A 26 -5.60 -12.97 0.10
N MET A 27 -5.29 -13.82 1.08
CA MET A 27 -4.62 -15.09 0.84
C MET A 27 -5.53 -16.09 0.11
N GLU A 28 -6.82 -16.12 0.45
CA GLU A 28 -7.81 -16.95 -0.27
C GLU A 28 -7.99 -16.48 -1.72
N MET A 29 -8.08 -15.17 -1.96
CA MET A 29 -8.19 -14.59 -3.29
C MET A 29 -6.97 -14.89 -4.17
N GLN A 30 -5.79 -15.06 -3.57
CA GLN A 30 -4.54 -15.39 -4.27
C GLN A 30 -4.27 -16.90 -4.37
N ASN A 31 -5.17 -17.73 -3.86
CA ASN A 31 -5.01 -19.18 -3.92
C ASN A 31 -5.00 -19.66 -5.39
N PRO A 32 -4.03 -20.48 -5.82
CA PRO A 32 -3.91 -20.90 -7.23
C PRO A 32 -5.11 -21.74 -7.72
N ASP A 33 -5.77 -22.47 -6.83
CA ASP A 33 -6.85 -23.39 -7.18
C ASP A 33 -8.24 -22.77 -6.96
N LYS A 34 -8.41 -22.04 -5.84
CA LYS A 34 -9.70 -21.51 -5.37
C LYS A 34 -9.83 -19.99 -5.46
N GLY A 35 -8.74 -19.31 -5.77
CA GLY A 35 -8.66 -17.85 -5.84
C GLY A 35 -9.06 -17.31 -7.20
N ILE A 36 -8.73 -16.04 -7.41
CA ILE A 36 -8.99 -15.35 -8.67
C ILE A 36 -7.89 -15.73 -9.67
N LYS A 37 -8.31 -16.14 -10.87
CA LYS A 37 -7.38 -16.46 -11.96
C LYS A 37 -6.64 -15.21 -12.40
N THR A 38 -5.37 -15.10 -12.01
CA THR A 38 -4.50 -14.04 -12.50
C THR A 38 -4.01 -14.37 -13.90
N GLN A 39 -4.02 -13.39 -14.82
CA GLN A 39 -3.52 -13.57 -16.17
C GLN A 39 -2.48 -12.50 -16.51
N THR A 40 -1.57 -12.85 -17.42
CA THR A 40 -0.69 -11.85 -18.02
C THR A 40 -1.50 -11.04 -19.02
N GLN A 41 -1.77 -9.79 -18.67
CA GLN A 41 -2.53 -8.90 -19.55
C GLN A 41 -1.60 -7.98 -20.32
N ARG A 42 -1.82 -7.87 -21.63
CA ARG A 42 -1.09 -6.94 -22.48
C ARG A 42 -1.78 -5.58 -22.44
N VAL A 43 -1.15 -4.61 -21.79
CA VAL A 43 -1.63 -3.22 -21.76
C VAL A 43 -0.72 -2.38 -22.65
N MET A 44 -1.28 -1.89 -23.76
CA MET A 44 -0.55 -1.19 -24.83
C MET A 44 0.64 -2.01 -25.38
N ILE A 45 1.85 -1.76 -24.86
CA ILE A 45 3.12 -2.34 -25.30
C ILE A 45 3.72 -3.27 -24.22
N THR A 46 3.27 -3.16 -22.97
CA THR A 46 3.84 -3.90 -21.84
C THR A 46 2.98 -5.07 -21.41
N ASN A 47 3.60 -6.25 -21.24
CA ASN A 47 2.95 -7.41 -20.63
C ASN A 47 3.00 -7.25 -19.11
N ILE A 48 1.83 -7.23 -18.49
CA ILE A 48 1.66 -7.08 -17.05
C ILE A 48 1.32 -8.45 -16.47
N PRO A 49 2.29 -9.16 -15.85
CA PRO A 49 2.00 -10.42 -15.16
C PRO A 49 1.10 -10.19 -13.94
N HIS A 50 0.39 -11.24 -13.54
CA HIS A 50 -0.46 -11.28 -12.33
C HIS A 50 -1.50 -10.15 -12.24
N ALA A 51 -2.04 -9.70 -13.36
CA ALA A 51 -3.11 -8.71 -13.38
C ALA A 51 -4.47 -9.36 -13.18
N VAL A 52 -5.36 -8.64 -12.51
CA VAL A 52 -6.73 -9.07 -12.21
C VAL A 52 -7.70 -7.96 -12.60
N ALA A 53 -8.83 -8.30 -13.22
CA ALA A 53 -9.87 -7.33 -13.54
C ALA A 53 -10.72 -6.99 -12.31
N GLY A 54 -11.16 -5.73 -12.20
CA GLY A 54 -12.01 -5.29 -11.10
C GLY A 54 -13.34 -6.05 -11.03
N ASN A 55 -13.92 -6.42 -12.18
CA ASN A 55 -15.10 -7.29 -12.21
C ASN A 55 -14.83 -8.68 -11.62
N ASP A 56 -13.68 -9.31 -11.89
CA ASP A 56 -13.34 -10.63 -11.34
C ASP A 56 -13.20 -10.59 -9.82
N ILE A 57 -12.64 -9.50 -9.29
CA ILE A 57 -12.56 -9.25 -7.84
C ILE A 57 -13.95 -9.17 -7.23
N LEU A 58 -14.84 -8.37 -7.82
CA LEU A 58 -16.21 -8.23 -7.34
C LEU A 58 -16.96 -9.56 -7.37
N GLN A 59 -16.88 -10.29 -8.50
CA GLN A 59 -17.54 -11.58 -8.67
C GLN A 59 -17.03 -12.61 -7.66
N TRP A 60 -15.74 -12.65 -7.40
CA TRP A 60 -15.18 -13.56 -6.40
C TRP A 60 -15.70 -13.25 -4.99
N ILE A 61 -15.76 -11.97 -4.61
CA ILE A 61 -16.30 -11.54 -3.31
C ILE A 61 -17.76 -11.98 -3.16
N LEU A 62 -18.59 -11.74 -4.18
CA LEU A 62 -20.00 -12.12 -4.19
C LEU A 62 -20.17 -13.64 -4.00
N GLN A 63 -19.42 -14.44 -4.73
CA GLN A 63 -19.49 -15.90 -4.66
C GLN A 63 -18.98 -16.44 -3.32
N ARG A 64 -17.87 -15.89 -2.80
CA ARG A 64 -17.22 -16.40 -1.60
C ARG A 64 -17.94 -16.03 -0.30
N LEU A 65 -18.48 -14.80 -0.23
CA LEU A 65 -19.10 -14.25 0.98
C LEU A 65 -20.63 -14.27 0.95
N GLN A 66 -21.25 -14.49 -0.22
CA GLN A 66 -22.72 -14.53 -0.38
C GLN A 66 -23.41 -13.25 0.14
N VAL A 67 -22.87 -12.10 -0.25
CA VAL A 67 -23.31 -10.75 0.15
C VAL A 67 -24.00 -10.01 -1.00
N THR A 68 -24.62 -8.86 -0.73
CA THR A 68 -25.20 -8.04 -1.80
C THR A 68 -24.12 -7.38 -2.65
N GLN A 69 -24.49 -6.90 -3.84
CA GLN A 69 -23.58 -6.19 -4.73
C GLN A 69 -23.06 -4.89 -4.11
N GLU A 70 -23.89 -4.13 -3.37
CA GLU A 70 -23.41 -2.91 -2.72
C GLU A 70 -22.39 -3.21 -1.61
N GLU A 71 -22.63 -4.26 -0.82
CA GLU A 71 -21.70 -4.68 0.24
C GLU A 71 -20.36 -5.16 -0.33
N ALA A 72 -20.41 -5.96 -1.40
CA ALA A 72 -19.22 -6.44 -2.09
C ALA A 72 -18.39 -5.30 -2.69
N LEU A 73 -19.07 -4.31 -3.29
CA LEU A 73 -18.44 -3.09 -3.80
C LEU A 73 -17.77 -2.28 -2.69
N HIS A 74 -18.49 -2.06 -1.59
CA HIS A 74 -17.95 -1.34 -0.45
C HIS A 74 -16.71 -2.01 0.14
N LEU A 75 -16.74 -3.34 0.25
CA LEU A 75 -15.62 -4.13 0.73
C LEU A 75 -14.43 -4.10 -0.25
N GLY A 76 -14.70 -4.13 -1.56
CA GLY A 76 -13.69 -3.92 -2.61
C GLY A 76 -13.01 -2.56 -2.52
N ASP A 77 -13.78 -1.48 -2.31
CA ASP A 77 -13.24 -0.14 -2.07
C ASP A 77 -12.31 -0.09 -0.86
N LEU A 78 -12.66 -0.79 0.23
CA LEU A 78 -11.79 -0.89 1.40
C LEU A 78 -10.47 -1.59 1.05
N PHE A 79 -10.47 -2.61 0.20
CA PHE A 79 -9.24 -3.28 -0.23
C PHE A 79 -8.29 -2.35 -0.97
N VAL A 80 -8.83 -1.50 -1.84
CA VAL A 80 -8.04 -0.47 -2.54
C VAL A 80 -7.53 0.59 -1.56
N LYS A 81 -8.40 1.11 -0.69
CA LYS A 81 -8.07 2.19 0.26
C LYS A 81 -7.02 1.77 1.29
N TYR A 82 -7.07 0.53 1.77
CA TYR A 82 -6.07 -0.01 2.70
C TYR A 82 -4.81 -0.52 1.99
N GLY A 83 -4.76 -0.48 0.65
CA GLY A 83 -3.58 -0.84 -0.13
C GLY A 83 -3.31 -2.33 -0.25
N TYR A 84 -4.31 -3.19 -0.02
CA TYR A 84 -4.19 -4.63 -0.28
C TYR A 84 -4.18 -4.94 -1.78
N ILE A 85 -4.90 -4.13 -2.55
CA ILE A 85 -4.87 -4.12 -4.01
C ILE A 85 -4.64 -2.68 -4.49
N TYR A 86 -4.00 -2.51 -5.64
CA TYR A 86 -3.80 -1.19 -6.22
C TYR A 86 -4.11 -1.19 -7.73
N PRO A 87 -4.72 -0.11 -8.25
CA PRO A 87 -5.05 0.00 -9.66
C PRO A 87 -3.78 0.26 -10.48
N LEU A 88 -3.72 -0.32 -11.68
CA LEU A 88 -2.63 -0.14 -12.62
C LEU A 88 -2.83 1.10 -13.51
N GLN A 89 -4.05 1.60 -13.57
CA GLN A 89 -4.44 2.82 -14.27
C GLN A 89 -4.94 3.83 -13.22
N GLU A 90 -4.64 5.12 -13.38
CA GLU A 90 -5.09 6.17 -12.45
C GLU A 90 -4.81 5.86 -10.96
N PRO A 91 -3.54 5.80 -10.51
CA PRO A 91 -3.18 5.35 -9.15
C PRO A 91 -3.76 6.22 -8.01
N LYS A 92 -4.27 7.42 -8.32
CA LYS A 92 -4.91 8.31 -7.34
C LYS A 92 -6.38 7.96 -7.08
N ASN A 93 -7.00 7.14 -7.93
CA ASN A 93 -8.39 6.75 -7.79
C ASN A 93 -8.51 5.49 -6.92
N LEU A 94 -8.74 5.69 -5.62
CA LEU A 94 -8.76 4.62 -4.62
C LEU A 94 -10.15 3.99 -4.45
N THR A 95 -10.77 3.61 -5.57
CA THR A 95 -12.05 2.89 -5.62
C THR A 95 -11.94 1.68 -6.54
N LEU A 96 -12.74 0.66 -6.24
CA LEU A 96 -12.86 -0.51 -7.09
C LEU A 96 -13.82 -0.20 -8.24
N LYS A 97 -13.29 -0.16 -9.46
CA LYS A 97 -14.07 -0.07 -10.69
C LYS A 97 -14.52 -1.47 -11.10
N THR A 98 -15.80 -1.64 -11.41
CA THR A 98 -16.41 -2.93 -11.80
C THR A 98 -16.33 -3.19 -13.30
N ASP A 99 -15.44 -2.51 -13.98
CA ASP A 99 -15.21 -2.59 -15.41
C ASP A 99 -13.99 -3.49 -15.71
N GLY A 100 -13.37 -3.28 -16.87
CA GLY A 100 -12.11 -3.92 -17.26
C GLY A 100 -10.85 -3.31 -16.62
N SER A 101 -10.99 -2.41 -15.64
CA SER A 101 -9.83 -1.81 -14.95
C SER A 101 -9.02 -2.89 -14.26
N LEU A 102 -7.69 -2.75 -14.37
CA LEU A 102 -6.76 -3.76 -13.90
C LEU A 102 -6.14 -3.40 -12.56
N TYR A 103 -6.08 -4.40 -11.70
CA TYR A 103 -5.55 -4.32 -10.36
C TYR A 103 -4.45 -5.35 -10.16
N ARG A 104 -3.60 -5.11 -9.16
CA ARG A 104 -2.64 -6.09 -8.64
C ARG A 104 -2.76 -6.23 -7.14
N PHE A 105 -2.51 -7.44 -6.66
CA PHE A 105 -2.32 -7.70 -5.24
C PHE A 105 -1.02 -7.09 -4.75
N GLN A 106 -1.10 -6.44 -3.60
CA GLN A 106 0.06 -5.92 -2.90
C GLN A 106 0.78 -7.04 -2.17
N THR A 107 2.12 -6.95 -2.11
CA THR A 107 2.91 -7.91 -1.34
C THR A 107 2.67 -7.75 0.17
N PRO A 108 2.63 -8.86 0.95
CA PRO A 108 2.37 -8.80 2.39
C PRO A 108 3.28 -7.88 3.19
N TYR A 109 4.52 -7.64 2.70
CA TYR A 109 5.45 -6.69 3.31
C TYR A 109 4.89 -5.27 3.41
N PHE A 110 4.05 -4.85 2.46
CA PHE A 110 3.43 -3.52 2.43
C PHE A 110 2.01 -3.50 2.99
N TRP A 111 1.51 -4.60 3.57
CA TRP A 111 0.20 -4.61 4.19
C TRP A 111 0.19 -3.76 5.47
N PRO A 112 -0.94 -3.11 5.77
CA PRO A 112 -1.08 -2.31 6.98
C PRO A 112 -0.87 -3.17 8.24
N ALA A 113 0.17 -2.87 9.00
CA ALA A 113 0.48 -3.57 10.26
C ALA A 113 0.02 -2.76 11.48
N GLN A 114 -0.57 -3.42 12.46
CA GLN A 114 -1.02 -2.77 13.70
C GLN A 114 0.14 -2.21 14.53
N LYS A 115 1.30 -2.89 14.54
CA LYS A 115 2.43 -2.56 15.43
C LYS A 115 3.48 -1.63 14.83
N TRP A 116 3.59 -1.60 13.50
CA TRP A 116 4.68 -0.89 12.82
C TRP A 116 4.08 0.18 11.91
N PRO A 117 4.01 1.44 12.35
CA PRO A 117 3.73 2.53 11.41
C PRO A 117 4.85 2.57 10.35
N ALA A 118 4.52 3.05 9.15
CA ALA A 118 5.55 3.37 8.18
C ALA A 118 6.51 4.41 8.81
N ASP A 119 7.81 4.09 8.83
CA ASP A 119 8.84 4.95 9.39
C ASP A 119 9.09 6.13 8.44
N ASP A 120 9.20 7.34 8.99
CA ASP A 120 9.55 8.54 8.23
C ASP A 120 10.91 8.38 7.53
N THR A 121 11.80 7.55 8.09
CA THR A 121 13.09 7.19 7.49
C THR A 121 12.93 6.43 6.17
N ASP A 122 12.04 5.44 6.13
CA ASP A 122 11.78 4.65 4.92
C ASP A 122 11.16 5.52 3.83
N TYR A 123 10.28 6.43 4.22
CA TYR A 123 9.68 7.38 3.30
C TYR A 123 10.71 8.38 2.74
N ALA A 124 11.64 8.87 3.56
CA ALA A 124 12.74 9.72 3.10
C ALA A 124 13.66 8.97 2.11
N ILE A 125 13.97 7.69 2.37
CA ILE A 125 14.74 6.84 1.45
C ILE A 125 13.98 6.66 0.12
N TYR A 126 12.66 6.43 0.15
CA TYR A 126 11.84 6.31 -1.06
C TYR A 126 11.88 7.60 -1.90
N LEU A 127 11.68 8.76 -1.26
CA LEU A 127 11.70 10.06 -1.93
C LEU A 127 13.06 10.36 -2.56
N ALA A 128 14.15 10.08 -1.84
CA ALA A 128 15.51 10.23 -2.36
C ALA A 128 15.72 9.36 -3.62
N LYS A 129 15.32 8.08 -3.56
CA LYS A 129 15.40 7.16 -4.72
C LYS A 129 14.56 7.67 -5.90
N LYS A 130 13.33 8.16 -5.65
CA LYS A 130 12.44 8.70 -6.69
C LYS A 130 13.06 9.92 -7.38
N ASN A 131 13.66 10.82 -6.60
CA ASN A 131 14.30 12.03 -7.12
C ASN A 131 15.59 11.73 -7.93
N ILE A 132 16.37 10.71 -7.53
CA ILE A 132 17.55 10.26 -8.28
C ILE A 132 17.14 9.66 -9.63
N LYS A 133 16.09 8.81 -9.65
CA LYS A 133 15.62 8.18 -10.90
C LYS A 133 15.17 9.20 -11.94
N ARG A 134 14.47 10.25 -11.50
CA ARG A 134 14.03 11.33 -12.39
C ARG A 134 13.85 12.63 -11.60
N LYS A 135 14.78 13.56 -11.79
CA LYS A 135 14.75 14.88 -11.15
C LYS A 135 13.46 15.62 -11.53
N GLY A 136 12.83 16.26 -10.54
CA GLY A 136 11.67 17.13 -10.75
C GLY A 136 10.31 16.44 -10.87
N VAL A 137 10.22 15.13 -10.61
CA VAL A 137 8.95 14.36 -10.67
C VAL A 137 8.22 14.29 -9.32
N LEU A 138 8.84 14.77 -8.25
CA LEU A 138 8.18 14.84 -6.94
C LEU A 138 6.98 15.79 -7.00
N GLU A 139 5.84 15.32 -6.49
CA GLU A 139 4.67 16.17 -6.32
C GLU A 139 4.89 17.18 -5.20
N GLU A 140 4.12 18.27 -5.18
CA GLU A 140 4.37 19.38 -4.24
C GLU A 140 4.30 18.93 -2.78
N TYR A 141 3.34 18.07 -2.41
CA TYR A 141 3.24 17.52 -1.06
C TYR A 141 4.42 16.58 -0.71
N GLU A 142 5.02 15.91 -1.70
CA GLU A 142 6.19 15.03 -1.49
C GLU A 142 7.44 15.87 -1.24
N LYS A 143 7.59 16.99 -1.95
CA LYS A 143 8.68 17.95 -1.71
C LYS A 143 8.61 18.50 -0.30
N VAL A 144 7.45 19.00 0.13
CA VAL A 144 7.24 19.53 1.50
C VAL A 144 7.61 18.48 2.54
N ARG A 145 7.21 17.22 2.36
CA ARG A 145 7.54 16.14 3.30
C ARG A 145 9.03 15.76 3.29
N THR A 146 9.71 15.90 2.15
CA THR A 146 11.18 15.75 2.06
C THR A 146 11.88 16.83 2.90
N TYR A 147 11.43 18.08 2.78
CA TYR A 147 12.01 19.19 3.55
C TYR A 147 11.74 19.06 5.06
N CYS A 148 10.53 18.65 5.46
CA CYS A 148 10.21 18.44 6.87
C CYS A 148 11.01 17.28 7.51
N THR A 149 11.19 16.16 6.80
CA THR A 149 11.95 15.01 7.33
C THR A 149 13.45 15.28 7.41
N CYS A 150 14.01 16.03 6.46
CA CYS A 150 15.43 16.45 6.47
C CYS A 150 15.76 17.46 7.59
N SER A 151 14.76 18.20 8.09
CA SER A 151 14.93 19.10 9.25
C SER A 151 14.96 18.35 10.60
N ILE A 152 14.55 17.08 10.64
CA ILE A 152 14.46 16.27 11.87
C ILE A 152 15.61 15.24 11.95
N ALA A 153 16.08 14.73 10.82
CA ALA A 153 17.23 13.82 10.76
C ALA A 153 18.49 14.56 10.31
N ALA A 154 19.58 14.45 11.08
CA ALA A 154 20.88 15.02 10.70
C ALA A 154 21.25 14.58 9.26
N PRO A 155 21.43 15.53 8.31
CA PRO A 155 21.65 15.23 6.88
C PRO A 155 22.79 14.24 6.60
N SER A 156 23.75 14.17 7.53
CA SER A 156 24.93 13.30 7.48
C SER A 156 24.58 11.81 7.51
N VAL A 157 23.61 11.39 8.33
CA VAL A 157 23.30 9.95 8.54
C VAL A 157 22.54 9.36 7.35
N VAL A 158 21.70 10.17 6.68
CA VAL A 158 20.90 9.74 5.53
C VAL A 158 21.77 9.62 4.27
N MET A 159 22.70 10.56 4.05
CA MET A 159 23.66 10.51 2.93
C MET A 159 24.59 9.29 3.03
N GLU A 160 25.10 9.00 4.23
CA GLU A 160 26.09 7.94 4.47
C GLU A 160 25.49 6.54 4.26
N ARG A 161 24.27 6.28 4.76
CA ARG A 161 23.54 5.01 4.52
C ARG A 161 23.11 4.83 3.07
N THR A 162 22.89 5.91 2.33
CA THR A 162 22.54 5.85 0.91
C THR A 162 23.77 5.51 0.07
N GLN A 163 24.95 6.08 0.37
CA GLN A 163 26.21 5.71 -0.29
C GLN A 163 26.63 4.26 0.01
N GLN A 164 26.41 3.77 1.24
CA GLN A 164 26.79 2.40 1.63
C GLN A 164 25.91 1.32 0.97
N LYS A 165 24.63 1.63 0.69
CA LYS A 165 23.74 0.74 -0.08
C LYS A 165 23.98 0.80 -1.59
N VAL A 166 24.44 1.94 -2.13
CA VAL A 166 24.78 2.05 -3.57
C VAL A 166 26.10 1.33 -3.88
N THR A 167 27.08 1.36 -2.99
CA THR A 167 28.37 0.65 -3.16
C THR A 167 28.26 -0.87 -3.03
N SER A 168 27.33 -1.39 -2.22
CA SER A 168 27.08 -2.85 -2.11
C SER A 168 26.23 -3.43 -3.26
N SER A 169 25.89 -2.65 -4.29
CA SER A 169 25.16 -3.13 -5.48
C SER A 169 25.97 -2.97 -6.77
N ILE A 170 27.27 -2.71 -6.67
CA ILE A 170 28.22 -2.58 -7.79
C ILE A 170 29.39 -3.60 -7.66
N ILE A 171 29.24 -4.62 -6.80
CA ILE A 171 30.07 -5.85 -6.83
C ILE A 171 29.12 -7.04 -6.96
#